data_AF-A0A7C5LJA3-F1
#
_entry.id   AF-A0A7C5LJA3-F1
#
_cell.length_a   1.000
_cell.length_b   1.000
_cell.length_c   1.000
_cell.angle_alpha   90.00
_cell.angle_beta   90.00
_cell.angle_gamma   90.00
#
_symmetry.space_group_name_H-M   'P 1'
#
loop_
_entity.id
_entity.type
_entity.pdbx_description
1 polymer ?
#
loop_
_entity_poly.entity_id
_entity_poly.type
_entity_poly.pdbx_seq_one_letter_code
_entity_poly.pdbx_strand_id
1 'polypeptide(L)'
;MAVSQEQINRLRRRTDVSAEEYSDAELAAFLEECAVRDARGHEPGEAAWTPTYDEALAAANVWAEKAAVLAADYDLSADGASLSRSQAYEMARRQVRYWLSRRKGRAVRLYAYREELDAESEELGDARADG
;
A
#
# COMPACT_ATOMS: atom_id res chain seq x y z
N MET A 1 10.82 12.28 7.29
CA MET A 1 10.87 11.34 8.43
C MET A 1 12.22 10.63 8.34
N ALA A 2 12.54 9.61 9.14
CA ALA A 2 13.85 8.93 9.01
C ALA A 2 13.63 7.45 8.76
N VAL A 3 13.64 7.05 7.49
CA VAL A 3 13.73 5.64 7.09
C VAL A 3 15.13 5.14 7.44
N SER A 4 15.21 3.99 8.09
CA SER A 4 16.50 3.39 8.46
C SER A 4 17.16 2.66 7.28
N GLN A 5 18.48 2.62 7.24
CA GLN A 5 19.22 1.88 6.21
C GLN A 5 18.84 0.39 6.16
N GLU A 6 18.52 -0.22 7.30
CA GLU A 6 18.07 -1.61 7.32
C GLU A 6 16.73 -1.81 6.61
N GLN A 7 15.81 -0.85 6.71
CA GLN A 7 14.54 -0.90 5.97
C GLN A 7 14.77 -0.78 4.46
N ILE A 8 15.68 0.11 4.03
CA ILE A 8 16.05 0.26 2.63
C ILE A 8 16.68 -1.04 2.10
N ASN A 9 17.67 -1.59 2.81
CA ASN A 9 18.33 -2.84 2.43
C ASN A 9 17.35 -4.02 2.36
N ARG A 10 16.37 -4.07 3.27
CA ARG A 10 15.31 -5.07 3.26
C ARG A 10 14.40 -4.91 2.04
N LEU A 11 14.02 -3.68 1.69
CA LEU A 11 13.22 -3.40 0.51
C LEU A 11 13.96 -3.85 -0.76
N ARG A 12 15.25 -3.48 -0.89
CA ARG A 12 16.13 -3.93 -1.99
C ARG A 12 16.11 -5.44 -2.19
N ARG A 13 16.30 -6.21 -1.10
CA ARG A 13 16.27 -7.68 -1.15
C ARG A 13 14.93 -8.25 -1.60
N ARG A 14 13.82 -7.55 -1.36
CA ARG A 14 12.46 -8.02 -1.73
C ARG A 14 12.07 -7.67 -3.16
N THR A 15 12.63 -6.60 -3.69
CA THR A 15 12.32 -6.09 -5.03
C THR A 15 13.38 -6.44 -6.07
N ASP A 16 14.48 -7.05 -5.62
CA ASP A 16 15.61 -7.43 -6.46
C ASP A 16 16.07 -6.26 -7.33
N VAL A 17 16.35 -5.14 -6.66
CA VAL A 17 16.83 -3.90 -7.28
C VAL A 17 18.22 -3.57 -6.77
N SER A 18 19.08 -3.15 -7.68
CA SER A 18 20.44 -2.71 -7.39
C SER A 18 20.49 -1.23 -6.96
N ALA A 19 21.64 -0.81 -6.42
CA ALA A 19 21.90 0.59 -6.08
C ALA A 19 22.04 1.50 -7.31
N GLU A 20 22.26 0.92 -8.48
CA GLU A 20 22.37 1.63 -9.76
C GLU A 20 20.99 1.91 -10.37
N GLU A 21 20.03 0.98 -10.18
CA GLU A 21 18.64 1.15 -10.66
C GLU A 21 17.82 2.06 -9.75
N TYR A 22 17.99 1.91 -8.42
CA TYR A 22 17.28 2.70 -7.43
C TYR A 22 18.27 3.14 -6.35
N SER A 23 18.36 4.44 -6.12
CA SER A 23 19.11 5.04 -5.03
C SER A 23 18.42 4.80 -3.68
N ASP A 24 19.19 4.95 -2.59
CA ASP A 24 18.65 4.86 -1.23
C ASP A 24 17.58 5.92 -0.96
N ALA A 25 17.71 7.10 -1.58
CA ALA A 25 16.74 8.19 -1.46
C ALA A 25 15.38 7.84 -2.10
N GLU A 26 15.40 7.22 -3.28
CA GLU A 26 14.17 6.78 -3.97
C GLU A 26 13.45 5.68 -3.17
N LEU A 27 14.19 4.70 -2.68
CA LEU A 27 13.63 3.64 -1.85
C LEU A 27 13.12 4.16 -0.50
N ALA A 28 13.78 5.16 0.07
CA ALA A 28 13.29 5.84 1.25
C ALA A 28 11.97 6.57 0.95
N ALA A 29 11.84 7.25 -0.19
CA ALA A 29 10.60 7.93 -0.58
C ALA A 29 9.42 6.94 -0.68
N PHE A 30 9.61 5.78 -1.33
CA PHE A 30 8.59 4.72 -1.39
C PHE A 30 8.15 4.25 0.01
N LEU A 31 9.08 4.14 0.95
CA LEU A 31 8.78 3.75 2.33
C LEU A 31 8.03 4.85 3.07
N GLU A 32 8.46 6.12 2.94
CA GLU A 32 7.82 7.26 3.58
C GLU A 32 6.36 7.47 3.11
N GLU A 33 6.09 7.27 1.82
CA GLU A 33 4.72 7.29 1.27
C GLU A 33 3.83 6.19 1.86
N CYS A 34 4.45 5.10 2.33
CA CYS A 34 3.78 3.96 2.93
C CYS A 34 3.77 4.04 4.47
N ALA A 35 3.89 5.24 5.07
CA ALA A 35 3.79 5.42 6.52
C ALA A 35 2.41 4.98 7.04
N VAL A 36 2.42 4.21 8.13
CA VAL A 36 1.20 3.70 8.78
C VAL A 36 1.23 3.99 10.28
N ARG A 37 0.03 3.92 10.87
CA ARG A 37 -0.17 4.01 12.32
C ARG A 37 0.75 3.05 13.05
N ASP A 38 1.44 3.54 14.08
CA ASP A 38 2.37 2.73 14.86
C ASP A 38 1.63 1.77 15.82
N ALA A 39 2.39 0.88 16.48
CA ALA A 39 1.83 -0.08 17.44
C ALA A 39 1.21 0.56 18.70
N ARG A 40 1.53 1.83 18.98
CA ARG A 40 0.97 2.62 20.09
C ARG A 40 -0.28 3.39 19.67
N GLY A 41 -0.59 3.38 18.37
CA GLY A 41 -1.76 4.01 17.82
C GLY A 41 -1.57 5.47 17.42
N HIS A 42 -0.33 5.95 17.29
CA HIS A 42 -0.05 7.28 16.76
C HIS A 42 -0.08 7.25 15.23
N GLU A 43 -0.66 8.26 14.61
CA GLU A 43 -0.64 8.44 13.16
C GLU A 43 0.70 9.05 12.69
N PRO A 44 1.11 8.80 11.43
CA PRO A 44 2.26 9.48 10.83
C PRO A 44 2.13 11.00 10.94
N GLY A 45 3.14 11.64 11.52
CA GLY A 45 3.18 13.09 11.77
C GLY A 45 2.94 13.49 13.22
N GLU A 46 2.46 12.59 14.07
CA GLU A 46 2.41 12.83 15.52
C GLU A 46 3.82 12.78 16.14
N ALA A 47 4.09 13.64 17.14
CA ALA A 47 5.40 13.70 17.79
C ALA A 47 5.82 12.39 18.49
N ALA A 48 4.83 11.60 18.94
CA ALA A 48 5.04 10.32 19.60
C ALA A 48 5.08 9.13 18.62
N TRP A 49 4.86 9.39 17.32
CA TRP A 49 4.84 8.35 16.30
C TRP A 49 6.22 7.72 16.12
N THR A 50 6.25 6.40 16.19
CA THR A 50 7.45 5.61 15.88
C THR A 50 7.45 5.24 14.40
N PRO A 51 8.54 5.50 13.64
CA PRO A 51 8.63 5.19 12.21
C PRO A 51 8.17 3.76 11.86
N THR A 52 6.96 3.66 11.30
CA THR A 52 6.31 2.39 10.98
C THR A 52 5.76 2.48 9.56
N TYR A 53 6.18 1.57 8.69
CA TYR A 53 5.84 1.62 7.26
C TYR A 53 5.21 0.29 6.81
N ASP A 54 4.29 0.34 5.86
CA ASP A 54 3.79 -0.83 5.13
C ASP A 54 4.83 -1.26 4.08
N GLU A 55 5.84 -2.01 4.54
CA GLU A 55 6.93 -2.48 3.66
C GLU A 55 6.43 -3.40 2.52
N ALA A 56 5.25 -4.02 2.67
CA ALA A 56 4.65 -4.83 1.62
C ALA A 56 4.04 -3.96 0.52
N LEU A 57 3.38 -2.86 0.89
CA LEU A 57 2.94 -1.86 -0.06
C LEU A 57 4.13 -1.21 -0.79
N ALA A 58 5.18 -0.82 -0.06
CA ALA A 58 6.37 -0.25 -0.68
C ALA A 58 7.00 -1.19 -1.71
N ALA A 59 7.12 -2.48 -1.38
CA ALA A 59 7.61 -3.49 -2.33
C ALA A 59 6.68 -3.66 -3.54
N ALA A 60 5.36 -3.62 -3.34
CA ALA A 60 4.40 -3.69 -4.42
C ALA A 60 4.52 -2.48 -5.37
N ASN A 61 4.73 -1.27 -4.84
CA ASN A 61 4.89 -0.05 -5.61
C ASN A 61 6.15 -0.11 -6.50
N VAL A 62 7.30 -0.53 -5.94
CA VAL A 62 8.54 -0.72 -6.71
C VAL A 62 8.35 -1.76 -7.82
N TRP A 63 7.72 -2.90 -7.52
CA TRP A 63 7.42 -3.91 -8.56
C TRP A 63 6.44 -3.40 -9.62
N ALA A 64 5.51 -2.51 -9.27
CA ALA A 64 4.57 -1.93 -10.20
C ALA A 64 5.25 -0.95 -11.15
N GLU A 65 6.19 -0.14 -10.65
CA GLU A 65 7.00 0.75 -11.48
C GLU A 65 7.88 -0.04 -12.45
N LYS A 66 8.57 -1.08 -11.98
CA LYS A 66 9.33 -2.01 -12.85
C LYS A 66 8.45 -2.60 -13.96
N ALA A 67 7.22 -2.99 -13.63
CA ALA A 67 6.28 -3.49 -14.62
C ALA A 67 5.88 -2.42 -15.66
N ALA A 68 5.75 -1.16 -15.24
CA ALA A 68 5.43 -0.05 -16.14
C ALA A 68 6.56 0.21 -17.14
N VAL A 69 7.81 0.20 -16.68
CA VAL A 69 9.01 0.33 -17.55
C VAL A 69 9.04 -0.79 -18.59
N LEU A 70 8.86 -2.04 -18.16
CA LEU A 70 8.84 -3.20 -19.05
C LEU A 70 7.69 -3.17 -20.07
N ALA A 71 6.55 -2.56 -19.72
CA ALA A 71 5.41 -2.44 -20.61
C ALA A 71 5.64 -1.37 -21.70
N ALA A 72 6.31 -0.25 -21.37
CA ALA A 72 6.62 0.80 -22.33
C ALA A 72 7.60 0.34 -23.43
N ASP A 73 8.52 -0.56 -23.09
CA ASP A 73 9.53 -1.08 -24.02
C ASP A 73 8.99 -2.09 -25.06
N TYR A 74 7.74 -2.56 -24.91
CA TYR A 74 7.17 -3.62 -25.75
C TYR A 74 6.91 -3.16 -27.20
N ASP A 75 6.75 -1.86 -27.43
CA ASP A 75 6.46 -1.28 -28.77
C ASP A 75 7.67 -1.29 -29.73
N LEU A 76 8.87 -1.70 -29.27
CA LEU A 76 10.13 -1.56 -30.01
C LEU A 76 10.82 -2.88 -30.43
N SER A 77 10.32 -4.06 -30.08
CA SER A 77 11.08 -5.31 -30.26
C SER A 77 10.65 -6.18 -31.45
N ALA A 78 11.36 -6.04 -32.57
CA ALA A 78 11.48 -7.04 -33.62
C ALA A 78 12.58 -8.06 -33.24
N ASP A 79 12.33 -9.35 -33.49
CA ASP A 79 13.26 -10.49 -33.42
C ASP A 79 13.77 -10.94 -32.02
N GLY A 80 12.99 -11.82 -31.37
CA GLY A 80 13.45 -12.76 -30.32
C GLY A 80 13.53 -12.25 -28.88
N ALA A 81 13.83 -10.97 -28.67
CA ALA A 81 13.92 -10.38 -27.32
C ALA A 81 12.54 -10.07 -26.68
N SER A 82 11.45 -10.16 -27.45
CA SER A 82 10.08 -9.89 -27.00
C SER A 82 9.54 -10.91 -25.99
N LEU A 83 9.87 -12.20 -26.15
CA LEU A 83 9.39 -13.27 -25.27
C LEU A 83 10.01 -13.21 -23.87
N SER A 84 11.28 -12.86 -23.75
CA SER A 84 11.94 -12.70 -22.44
C SER A 84 11.38 -11.51 -21.66
N ARG A 85 11.01 -10.41 -22.36
CA ARG A 85 10.43 -9.21 -21.74
C ARG A 85 8.99 -9.42 -21.26
N SER A 86 8.15 -10.09 -22.04
CA SER A 86 6.79 -10.41 -21.61
C SER A 86 6.79 -11.32 -20.37
N GLN A 87 7.73 -12.26 -20.28
CA GLN A 87 7.92 -13.08 -19.09
C GLN A 87 8.35 -12.25 -17.86
N ALA A 88 9.27 -11.30 -18.05
CA ALA A 88 9.71 -10.38 -16.98
C ALA A 88 8.56 -9.49 -16.49
N TYR A 89 7.76 -8.94 -17.42
CA TYR A 89 6.56 -8.16 -17.08
C TYR A 89 5.55 -8.99 -16.29
N GLU A 90 5.24 -10.20 -16.74
CA GLU A 90 4.31 -11.10 -16.04
C GLU A 90 4.84 -11.53 -14.66
N MET A 91 6.16 -11.68 -14.52
CA MET A 91 6.78 -11.91 -13.22
C MET A 91 6.61 -10.69 -12.30
N ALA A 92 6.92 -9.49 -12.78
CA ALA A 92 6.77 -8.25 -12.02
C ALA A 92 5.31 -8.06 -11.57
N ARG A 93 4.33 -8.27 -12.46
CA ARG A 93 2.90 -8.21 -12.14
C ARG A 93 2.48 -9.27 -11.11
N ARG A 94 3.05 -10.48 -11.15
CA ARG A 94 2.83 -11.50 -10.11
C ARG A 94 3.39 -11.06 -8.76
N GLN A 95 4.58 -10.46 -8.73
CA GLN A 95 5.19 -9.94 -7.51
C GLN A 95 4.36 -8.81 -6.89
N VAL A 96 3.80 -7.90 -7.70
CA VAL A 96 2.85 -6.88 -7.22
C VAL A 96 1.70 -7.54 -6.46
N ARG A 97 1.03 -8.52 -7.06
CA ARG A 97 -0.10 -9.23 -6.41
C ARG A 97 0.33 -9.97 -5.14
N TYR A 98 1.50 -10.59 -5.16
CA TYR A 98 2.06 -11.32 -4.02
C TYR A 98 2.31 -10.42 -2.80
N TRP A 99 2.81 -9.20 -3.03
CA TRP A 99 3.07 -8.24 -1.96
C TRP A 99 1.80 -7.53 -1.51
N LEU A 100 0.89 -7.21 -2.43
CA LEU A 100 -0.41 -6.64 -2.08
C LEU A 100 -1.23 -7.57 -1.17
N SER A 101 -1.16 -8.89 -1.37
CA SER A 101 -1.85 -9.85 -0.49
C SER A 101 -1.26 -9.96 0.93
N ARG A 102 -0.04 -9.44 1.15
CA ARG A 102 0.66 -9.44 2.43
C ARG A 102 0.57 -8.13 3.20
N ARG A 103 -0.15 -7.15 2.64
CA ARG A 103 -0.35 -5.87 3.29
C ARG A 103 -1.03 -6.07 4.63
N LYS A 104 -0.60 -5.27 5.61
CA LYS A 104 -1.32 -5.14 6.89
C LYS A 104 -2.61 -4.37 6.57
N GLY A 105 -3.74 -5.07 6.55
CA GLY A 105 -5.03 -4.45 6.24
C GLY A 105 -5.29 -3.23 7.13
N ARG A 106 -5.66 -2.11 6.52
CA ARG A 106 -6.22 -0.98 7.26
C ARG A 106 -7.59 -1.42 7.77
N ALA A 107 -7.82 -1.34 9.07
CA ALA A 107 -9.13 -1.66 9.64
C ALA A 107 -10.20 -0.79 8.96
N VAL A 108 -11.13 -1.42 8.25
CA VAL A 108 -12.30 -0.75 7.67
C VAL A 108 -13.38 -0.77 8.73
N ARG A 109 -13.79 0.42 9.20
CA ARG A 109 -14.94 0.55 10.08
C ARG A 109 -16.20 0.47 9.21
N LEU A 110 -16.84 -0.69 9.21
CA LEU A 110 -18.15 -0.87 8.61
C LEU A 110 -19.20 -0.32 9.57
N TYR A 111 -19.97 0.67 9.13
CA TYR A 111 -21.17 1.10 9.83
C TYR A 111 -22.34 0.27 9.31
N ALA A 112 -22.97 -0.51 10.18
CA ALA A 112 -24.26 -1.10 9.88
C ALA A 112 -25.30 0.02 9.93
N TYR A 113 -25.89 0.36 8.79
CA TYR A 113 -27.06 1.22 8.77
C TYR A 113 -28.24 0.39 9.32
N ARG A 114 -28.73 0.74 10.51
CA ARG A 114 -29.96 0.16 11.08
C ARG A 114 -31.03 1.25 11.02
N GLU A 115 -31.88 1.17 10.01
CA GLU A 115 -33.02 2.08 9.77
C GLU A 115 -34.10 1.97 10.87
N GLU A 116 -34.05 0.95 11.74
CA GLU A 116 -35.10 0.66 12.71
C GLU A 116 -35.01 1.43 14.04
N LEU A 117 -33.90 2.13 14.34
CA LEU A 117 -33.76 2.84 15.63
C LEU A 117 -34.32 4.27 15.61
N ASP A 118 -34.42 4.91 14.45
CA ASP A 118 -34.99 6.25 14.35
C ASP A 118 -36.53 6.20 14.40
N ALA A 119 -37.14 5.14 13.87
CA ALA A 119 -38.59 4.94 13.88
C ALA A 119 -39.17 4.76 15.30
N GLU A 120 -38.44 4.11 16.22
CA GLU A 120 -38.89 3.96 17.62
C GLU A 120 -38.73 5.26 18.44
N SER A 121 -37.82 6.16 18.04
CA SER A 121 -37.57 7.42 18.76
C SER A 121 -38.59 8.51 18.45
N GLU A 122 -39.20 8.49 17.26
CA GLU A 122 -40.31 9.37 16.89
C GLU A 122 -41.63 8.91 17.54
N GLU A 123 -41.87 7.60 17.67
CA GLU A 123 -43.11 7.08 18.30
C GLU A 123 -43.14 7.30 19.83
N LEU A 124 -41.98 7.32 20.50
CA LEU A 124 -41.89 7.60 21.94
C LEU A 124 -41.91 9.09 22.30
N GLY A 125 -41.75 9.99 21.32
CA GLY A 125 -41.82 11.44 21.50
C GLY A 125 -43.24 12.01 21.49
N ASP A 126 -44.19 11.33 20.83
CA ASP A 126 -45.55 11.84 20.62
C ASP A 126 -46.57 11.33 21.67
N ALA A 127 -46.22 10.30 22.45
CA ALA A 127 -47.10 9.71 23.47
C ALA A 127 -47.11 10.43 24.83
N ARG A 128 -46.56 11.67 24.94
CA ARG A 128 -46.50 12.43 26.20
C ARG A 128 -47.19 13.80 26.16
N ALA A 129 -48.01 14.06 25.14
CA ALA A 129 -48.65 15.35 24.92
C ALA A 129 -50.17 15.28 24.68
N ASP A 130 -50.90 14.36 25.32
CA ASP A 130 -52.34 14.53 25.62
C ASP A 130 -52.82 13.42 26.58
N GLY A 131 -53.33 13.81 27.76
CA GLY A 131 -53.96 12.92 28.75
C GLY A 131 -53.63 13.24 30.20
#